data_AF-A0A511JPN6-F1
#
_entry.id   AF-A0A511JPN6-F1
#
_cell.length_a   1.000
_cell.length_b   1.000
_cell.length_c   1.000
_cell.angle_alpha   90.00
_cell.angle_beta   90.00
_cell.angle_gamma   90.00
#
_symmetry.space_group_name_H-M   'P 1'
#
loop_
_entity.id
_entity.type
_entity.pdbx_description
1 polymer ?
#
loop_
_entity_poly.entity_id
_entity_poly.type
_entity_poly.pdbx_seq_one_letter_code
_entity_poly.pdbx_strand_id
1 'polypeptide(L)' 'MPEATPAPVHVAPARAGRPPSGTRVYRPEELVRVEIRIPAHLARQLFERANATGRAVSATATALLSDALSDSSAGRMP' A
#
# COMPACT_ATOMS: atom_id res chain seq x y z
N MET A 1 -25.41 -6.18 18.72
CA MET A 1 -24.54 -4.99 18.58
C MET A 1 -24.47 -4.69 17.09
N PRO A 2 -24.90 -3.52 16.59
CA PRO A 2 -24.72 -3.22 15.17
C PRO A 2 -23.22 -3.14 14.91
N GLU A 3 -22.74 -3.95 13.96
CA GLU A 3 -21.36 -3.92 13.47
C GLU A 3 -21.15 -2.52 12.88
N ALA A 4 -20.24 -1.75 13.47
CA ALA A 4 -19.94 -0.41 12.97
C ALA A 4 -19.41 -0.54 11.54
N THR A 5 -20.17 -0.08 10.56
CA THR A 5 -19.73 -0.09 9.16
C THR A 5 -18.38 0.64 9.08
N PRO A 6 -17.32 0.00 8.56
CA PRO A 6 -15.99 0.58 8.59
C PRO A 6 -15.97 1.86 7.74
N ALA A 7 -15.32 2.89 8.27
CA ALA A 7 -15.34 4.23 7.69
C ALA A 7 -14.68 4.25 6.29
N PRO A 8 -15.23 4.99 5.31
CA PRO A 8 -14.68 5.04 3.96
C PRO A 8 -13.25 5.57 3.92
N VAL A 9 -12.44 5.05 2.99
CA VAL A 9 -11.04 5.44 2.82
C VAL A 9 -10.93 6.49 1.72
N HIS A 10 -10.39 7.66 2.07
CA HIS A 10 -10.17 8.76 1.14
C HIS A 10 -8.72 8.77 0.64
N VAL A 11 -8.53 8.66 -0.67
CA VAL A 11 -7.21 8.72 -1.32
C VAL A 11 -7.11 10.02 -2.10
N ALA A 12 -6.39 10.99 -1.53
CA ALA A 12 -6.11 12.28 -2.16
C ALA A 12 -5.13 12.09 -3.35
N PRO A 13 -5.24 12.93 -4.40
CA PRO A 13 -4.30 12.88 -5.52
C PRO A 13 -2.88 13.25 -5.06
N ALA A 14 -1.88 12.59 -5.65
CA ALA A 14 -0.49 12.96 -5.45
C ALA A 14 -0.20 14.33 -6.07
N ARG A 15 0.62 15.15 -5.39
CA ARG A 15 1.00 16.49 -5.85
C ARG A 15 1.97 16.48 -7.05
N ALA A 16 2.56 15.34 -7.37
CA ALA A 16 3.45 15.11 -8.51
C ALA A 16 3.27 13.68 -9.05
N GLY A 17 3.58 13.47 -10.34
CA GLY A 17 3.30 12.21 -11.06
C GLY A 17 2.09 12.35 -12.00
N ARG A 18 1.42 11.23 -12.35
CA ARG A 18 0.15 11.22 -13.12
C ARG A 18 -1.02 11.29 -12.14
N PRO A 19 -1.59 12.46 -11.83
CA PRO A 19 -2.68 12.56 -10.88
C PRO A 19 -3.95 12.00 -11.55
N PRO A 20 -4.76 11.20 -10.86
CA PRO A 20 -6.18 11.12 -11.16
C PRO A 20 -6.79 12.52 -10.99
N SER A 21 -7.74 12.90 -11.85
CA SER A 21 -8.37 14.23 -11.88
C SER A 21 -9.18 14.60 -10.62
N GLY A 22 -9.21 13.76 -9.57
CA GLY A 22 -9.91 14.02 -8.31
C GLY A 22 -9.61 12.99 -7.22
N THR A 23 -10.04 13.32 -5.99
CA THR A 23 -10.01 12.43 -4.83
C THR A 23 -10.87 11.20 -5.10
N ARG A 24 -10.33 10.01 -4.78
CA ARG A 24 -11.07 8.75 -4.89
C ARG A 24 -11.54 8.30 -3.50
N VAL A 25 -12.77 7.81 -3.44
CA VAL A 25 -13.39 7.26 -2.22
C VAL A 25 -13.54 5.77 -2.45
N TYR A 26 -12.94 4.97 -1.57
CA TYR A 26 -12.94 3.52 -1.64
C TYR A 26 -13.61 2.93 -0.41
N ARG A 27 -14.20 1.74 -0.56
CA ARG A 27 -14.56 0.93 0.62
C ARG A 27 -13.28 0.40 1.29
N PRO A 28 -13.29 0.13 2.61
CA PRO A 28 -12.07 -0.26 3.33
C PRO A 28 -11.44 -1.55 2.82
N GLU A 29 -12.24 -2.49 2.33
CA GLU A 29 -11.79 -3.77 1.80
C GLU A 29 -11.53 -3.73 0.29
N GLU A 30 -11.72 -2.57 -0.35
CA GLU A 30 -11.56 -2.42 -1.78
C GLU A 30 -10.08 -2.39 -2.17
N LEU A 31 -9.69 -3.25 -3.11
CA LEU A 31 -8.32 -3.32 -3.59
C LEU A 31 -8.03 -2.20 -4.59
N VAL A 32 -7.08 -1.33 -4.24
CA VAL A 32 -6.61 -0.26 -5.13
C VAL A 32 -5.36 -0.71 -5.88
N ARG A 33 -5.39 -0.65 -7.22
CA ARG A 33 -4.20 -0.91 -8.03
C ARG A 33 -3.25 0.29 -8.00
N VAL A 34 -2.04 0.05 -7.49
CA VAL A 34 -0.95 1.03 -7.48
C VAL A 34 0.14 0.56 -8.45
N GLU A 35 0.33 1.29 -9.55
CA GLU A 35 1.40 1.01 -10.51
C GLU A 35 2.63 1.87 -10.18
N ILE A 36 3.77 1.21 -9.93
CA ILE A 36 5.05 1.86 -9.66
C ILE A 36 6.15 1.30 -10.55
N ARG A 37 7.07 2.17 -10.97
CA ARG A 37 8.33 1.77 -11.58
C ARG A 37 9.40 1.79 -10.50
N ILE A 38 10.07 0.66 -10.28
CA ILE A 38 11.13 0.52 -9.26
C ILE A 38 12.43 0.02 -9.90
N PRO A 39 13.60 0.32 -9.30
CA PRO A 39 14.87 -0.26 -9.72
C PRO A 39 14.86 -1.80 -9.70
N ALA A 40 15.53 -2.42 -10.68
CA ALA A 40 15.55 -3.87 -10.84
C ALA A 40 16.07 -4.63 -9.61
N HIS A 41 17.03 -4.05 -8.87
CA HIS A 41 17.57 -4.69 -7.67
C HIS A 41 16.56 -4.78 -6.52
N LEU A 42 15.62 -3.83 -6.42
CA LEU A 42 14.52 -3.89 -5.45
C LEU A 42 13.47 -4.91 -5.88
N ALA A 43 13.14 -4.94 -7.18
CA ALA A 43 12.25 -5.95 -7.73
C ALA A 43 12.81 -7.37 -7.46
N ARG A 44 14.10 -7.60 -7.72
CA ARG A 44 14.77 -8.88 -7.41
C ARG A 44 14.57 -9.29 -5.94
N GLN A 45 14.88 -8.40 -5.00
CA GLN A 45 14.75 -8.68 -3.56
C GLN A 45 13.31 -9.01 -3.16
N LEU A 46 12.33 -8.29 -3.72
CA LEU A 46 10.92 -8.55 -3.46
C LEU A 46 10.51 -9.95 -3.93
N PHE A 47 10.88 -10.33 -5.15
CA PHE A 47 10.55 -11.64 -5.72
C PHE A 47 11.28 -12.78 -5.00
N GLU A 48 12.53 -12.58 -4.58
CA GLU A 48 13.27 -13.57 -3.78
C GLU A 48 12.59 -13.85 -2.44
N ARG A 49 12.13 -12.80 -1.73
CA ARG A 49 11.39 -12.96 -0.46
C ARG A 49 10.05 -13.67 -0.66
N ALA A 50 9.31 -13.31 -1.71
CA ALA A 50 8.05 -13.96 -2.05
C ALA A 50 8.26 -15.46 -2.33
N ASN A 51 9.29 -15.80 -3.12
CA ASN A 51 9.66 -17.18 -3.40
C ASN A 51 10.07 -17.95 -2.13
N ALA A 52 10.96 -17.38 -1.31
CA ALA A 52 11.44 -18.00 -0.08
C ALA A 52 10.32 -18.31 0.93
N THR A 53 9.25 -17.51 0.93
CA THR A 53 8.11 -17.68 1.84
C THR A 53 6.93 -18.41 1.21
N GLY A 54 7.00 -18.77 -0.08
CA GLY A 54 5.88 -19.36 -0.83
C GLY A 54 4.66 -18.45 -0.95
N ARG A 55 4.84 -17.13 -0.81
CA ARG A 55 3.74 -16.15 -0.83
C ARG A 55 3.67 -15.44 -2.17
N ALA A 56 2.49 -14.90 -2.50
CA ALA A 56 2.34 -14.01 -3.64
C ALA A 56 3.20 -12.75 -3.47
N VAL A 57 3.74 -12.25 -4.60
CA VAL A 57 4.53 -11.01 -4.64
C VAL A 57 3.71 -9.83 -4.12
N SER A 58 2.43 -9.74 -4.48
CA SER A 58 1.52 -8.70 -3.98
C SER A 58 1.36 -8.75 -2.46
N ALA A 59 1.14 -9.93 -1.88
CA ALA A 59 1.02 -10.11 -0.43
C ALA A 59 2.32 -9.74 0.31
N THR A 60 3.47 -10.08 -0.28
CA THR A 60 4.78 -9.71 0.26
C THR A 60 4.99 -8.19 0.18
N ALA A 61 4.64 -7.57 -0.94
CA ALA A 61 4.72 -6.12 -1.11
C ALA A 61 3.81 -5.37 -0.14
N THR A 62 2.57 -5.83 0.04
CA THR A 62 1.63 -5.24 1.00
C THR A 62 2.16 -5.32 2.42
N ALA A 63 2.70 -6.47 2.85
CA ALA A 63 3.27 -6.61 4.18
C ALA A 63 4.45 -5.63 4.40
N LEU A 64 5.41 -5.60 3.48
CA LEU A 64 6.56 -4.69 3.57
C LEU A 64 6.15 -3.22 3.57
N LEU A 65 5.13 -2.85 2.80
CA LEU A 65 4.60 -1.49 2.77
C LEU A 65 3.87 -1.14 4.07
N SER A 66 3.04 -2.05 4.59
CA SER A 66 2.35 -1.87 5.87
C SER A 66 3.33 -1.67 7.02
N ASP A 67 4.39 -2.47 7.09
CA ASP A 67 5.43 -2.36 8.12
C ASP A 67 6.14 -1.00 8.02
N ALA A 68 6.58 -0.62 6.81
CA ALA A 68 7.27 0.65 6.58
C ALA A 68 6.40 1.88 6.91
N LEU A 69 5.10 1.83 6.60
CA LEU A 69 4.16 2.91 6.92
C LEU A 69 3.85 2.98 8.42
N SER A 70 3.77 1.83 9.09
CA SER A 70 3.59 1.75 10.55
C SER A 70 4.79 2.35 11.29
N ASP A 71 6.02 1.98 10.92
CA ASP A 71 7.25 2.55 11.48
C ASP A 71 7.35 4.07 11.25
N SER A 72 6.96 4.52 10.06
CA SER A 72 6.96 5.95 9.71
C SER A 72 5.95 6.76 10.52
N SER A 73 4.83 6.14 10.92
CA SER A 73 3.83 6.78 11.80
C SER A 73 4.28 6.83 13.26
N ALA A 74 5.04 5.83 13.72
CA ALA A 74 5.64 5.82 15.06
C ALA A 74 6.78 6.84 15.19
N GLY A 75 7.47 7.15 14.09
CA GLY A 75 8.52 8.17 14.02
C GLY A 75 8.03 9.61 13.94
N ARG A 76 6.71 9.86 13.86
CA ARG A 76 6.11 11.20 13.86
C ARG A 76 5.54 11.54 15.25
N MET A 77 6.44 11.63 16.23
CA MET A 77 6.32 12.54 17.38
C MET A 77 7.61 13.38 17.35
N PRO A 78 7.55 14.73 17.41
CA PRO A 78 6.73 15.54 18.32
C PRO A 78 5.60 16.35 17.68
#